data_AF-A1RTC9-F1
#
_entry.id   AF-A1RTC9-F1
#
_cell.length_a   1.000
_cell.length_b   1.000
_cell.length_c   1.000
_cell.angle_alpha   90.00
_cell.angle_beta   90.00
_cell.angle_gamma   90.00
#
_symmetry.space_group_name_H-M   'P 1'
#
loop_
_entity.id
_entity.type
_entity.pdbx_description
1 polymer ?
#
loop_
_entity_poly.entity_id
_entity_poly.type
_entity_poly.pdbx_seq_one_letter_code
_entity_poly.pdbx_strand_id
1 'polypeptide(L)'
;MRVLGFNLPPYDSVVLIRIGEREERIESIEDLERLCKLLREELQKERCQYHSWYIRISPERLFALLKKAYVKYTQGVIDVSSVIAEFLDENKLSRSLSRTITPTLSSLGITTSGKFTAIAVEIGRLFHEGKIEEAKARFRELVYRNCILKEVIEKTSDCSELEKAVTNVLTAYGKSIRFDELKYTAELLKFIHPKCENCDFRCITPEKISACVERLIQLLTPHMRELFEKLDISLLPEHLDFVNTDSSTFIIGVKGTEKHIGLVLIGNPIESADLQQLKNALARLEEKIAEGVYEVYVKILPILEGGEKCKSVKLLLEVVRGDLERVSKFIKLSS
;
A
#
# COMPACT_ATOMS: atom_id res chain seq x y z
N MET A 1 -4.71 22.72 -13.28
CA MET A 1 -3.78 23.86 -13.34
C MET A 1 -4.59 25.07 -13.78
N ARG A 2 -4.91 26.02 -12.88
CA ARG A 2 -5.45 27.32 -13.31
C ARG A 2 -4.25 28.20 -13.57
N VAL A 3 -3.99 28.49 -14.84
CA VAL A 3 -3.08 29.57 -15.21
C VAL A 3 -3.79 30.85 -14.81
N LEU A 4 -3.43 31.40 -13.65
CA LEU A 4 -3.77 32.77 -13.28
C LEU A 4 -3.04 33.65 -14.31
N GLY A 5 -3.77 34.54 -14.97
CA GLY A 5 -3.33 35.24 -16.18
C GLY A 5 -1.87 35.71 -16.10
N PHE A 6 -1.08 35.30 -17.09
CA PHE A 6 0.22 35.89 -17.31
C PHE A 6 0.02 37.23 -18.01
N ASN A 7 0.30 38.32 -17.31
CA ASN A 7 0.67 39.55 -18.00
C ASN A 7 2.04 39.28 -18.62
N LEU A 8 2.07 39.08 -19.95
CA LEU A 8 3.32 39.03 -20.70
C LEU A 8 4.09 40.33 -20.43
N PRO A 9 5.35 40.27 -19.96
CA PRO A 9 6.17 41.47 -19.88
C PRO A 9 6.55 41.90 -21.31
N PRO A 10 7.03 43.15 -21.51
CA PRO A 10 7.40 43.66 -22.82
C PRO A 10 8.49 42.80 -23.48
N TYR A 11 8.58 42.88 -24.81
CA TYR A 11 9.31 42.04 -25.79
C TYR A 11 10.78 41.62 -25.52
N ASP A 12 11.37 41.91 -24.35
CA ASP A 12 12.76 41.61 -23.99
C ASP A 12 12.93 40.92 -22.61
N SER A 13 11.87 40.40 -22.01
CA SER A 13 11.97 39.74 -20.70
C SER A 13 12.18 38.22 -20.82
N VAL A 14 13.39 37.77 -20.53
CA VAL A 14 13.68 36.34 -20.33
C VAL A 14 13.06 35.85 -19.03
N VAL A 15 12.24 34.81 -19.08
CA VAL A 15 11.67 34.15 -17.90
C VAL A 15 12.39 32.82 -17.66
N LEU A 16 13.02 32.67 -16.49
CA LEU A 16 13.63 31.41 -16.07
C LEU A 16 12.61 30.58 -15.27
N ILE A 17 12.35 29.36 -15.74
CA ILE A 17 11.46 28.39 -15.10
C ILE A 17 12.31 27.21 -14.62
N ARG A 18 12.30 26.96 -13.31
CA ARG A 18 12.99 25.80 -12.73
C ARG A 18 12.04 24.60 -12.63
N ILE A 19 12.47 23.46 -13.16
CA ILE A 19 11.76 22.18 -13.12
C ILE A 19 12.71 21.14 -12.51
N GLY A 20 12.53 20.85 -11.21
CA GLY A 20 13.48 20.04 -10.45
C GLY A 20 14.88 20.67 -10.43
N GLU A 21 15.87 19.95 -10.96
CA GLU A 21 17.25 20.43 -11.09
C GLU A 21 17.56 21.11 -12.44
N ARG A 22 16.56 21.25 -13.32
CA ARG A 22 16.73 21.89 -14.64
C ARG A 22 16.20 23.31 -14.62
N GLU A 23 16.91 24.22 -15.27
CA GLU A 23 16.46 25.58 -15.53
C GLU A 23 16.19 25.75 -17.02
N GLU A 24 14.96 26.12 -17.35
CA GLU A 24 14.50 26.35 -18.71
C GLU A 24 14.30 27.85 -18.92
N ARG A 25 14.92 28.36 -19.98
CA ARG A 25 14.95 29.79 -20.30
C ARG A 25 13.91 30.07 -21.39
N ILE A 26 12.91 30.87 -21.07
CA ILE A 26 11.80 31.21 -21.97
C ILE A 26 12.03 32.63 -22.49
N GLU A 27 12.34 32.75 -23.78
CA GLU A 27 12.57 34.04 -24.44
C GLU A 27 11.45 34.36 -25.45
N SER A 28 10.73 33.34 -25.90
CA SER A 28 9.65 33.46 -26.89
C SER A 28 8.41 32.62 -26.52
N ILE A 29 7.29 32.89 -27.21
CA ILE A 29 6.08 32.05 -27.11
C ILE A 29 6.38 30.62 -27.58
N GLU A 30 7.26 30.46 -28.57
CA GLU A 30 7.67 29.15 -29.10
C GLU A 30 8.44 28.33 -28.05
N ASP A 31 9.28 28.97 -27.24
CA ASP A 31 9.96 28.31 -26.11
C ASP A 31 8.96 27.85 -25.05
N LEU A 32 7.92 28.66 -24.79
CA LEU A 32 6.86 28.32 -23.86
C LEU A 32 6.03 27.13 -24.38
N GLU A 33 5.69 27.10 -25.66
CA GLU A 33 4.98 25.99 -26.29
C GLU A 33 5.81 24.71 -26.28
N ARG A 34 7.12 24.82 -26.56
CA ARG A 34 8.07 23.70 -26.48
C ARG A 34 8.19 23.16 -25.06
N LEU A 35 8.29 24.03 -24.06
CA LEU A 35 8.33 23.63 -22.67
C LEU A 35 7.02 22.94 -22.25
N CYS A 36 5.87 23.50 -22.65
CA CYS A 36 4.56 22.89 -22.39
C CYS A 36 4.44 21.50 -23.04
N LYS A 37 4.98 21.33 -24.25
CA LYS A 37 5.00 20.04 -24.96
C LYS A 37 5.89 19.02 -24.23
N LEU A 38 7.11 19.41 -23.86
CA LEU A 38 8.03 18.57 -23.08
C LEU A 38 7.41 18.13 -21.75
N LEU A 39 6.82 19.05 -20.99
CA LEU A 39 6.15 18.75 -19.73
C LEU A 39 4.95 17.80 -19.93
N ARG A 40 4.17 17.98 -21.01
CA ARG A 40 3.08 17.04 -21.35
C ARG A 40 3.60 15.66 -21.72
N GLU A 41 4.69 15.58 -22.48
CA GLU A 41 5.31 14.31 -22.85
C GLU A 41 5.86 13.60 -21.61
N GLU A 42 6.53 14.30 -20.69
CA GLU A 42 6.99 13.74 -19.42
C GLU A 42 5.81 13.28 -18.53
N LEU A 43 4.74 14.06 -18.44
CA LEU A 43 3.51 13.66 -17.74
C LEU A 43 2.82 12.45 -18.39
N GLN A 44 3.04 12.20 -19.68
CA GLN A 44 2.50 11.05 -20.41
C GLN A 44 3.42 9.82 -20.38
N LYS A 45 4.70 9.99 -20.03
CA LYS A 45 5.65 8.87 -19.86
C LYS A 45 5.35 8.03 -18.61
N GLU A 46 4.70 8.61 -17.60
CA GLU A 46 4.34 7.88 -16.40
C GLU A 46 3.13 6.94 -16.61
N ARG A 47 3.19 5.76 -15.97
CA ARG A 47 2.12 4.74 -16.01
C ARG A 47 0.85 5.15 -15.24
N CYS A 48 0.80 6.34 -14.65
CA CYS A 48 -0.32 6.84 -13.86
C CYS A 48 -0.89 8.12 -14.50
N GLN A 49 -2.16 8.41 -14.21
CA GLN A 49 -2.86 9.59 -14.68
C GLN A 49 -2.86 10.67 -13.59
N TYR A 50 -2.44 11.88 -13.95
CA TYR A 50 -2.52 13.03 -13.06
C TYR A 50 -3.98 13.46 -12.87
N HIS A 51 -4.61 12.96 -11.81
CA HIS A 51 -5.91 13.42 -11.36
C HIS A 51 -5.76 14.49 -10.29
N SER A 52 -6.69 15.44 -10.25
CA SER A 52 -6.75 16.37 -9.13
C SER A 52 -6.94 15.61 -7.82
N TRP A 53 -6.25 16.04 -6.78
CA TRP A 53 -6.48 15.54 -5.44
C TRP A 53 -7.73 16.17 -4.79
N TYR A 54 -8.76 15.39 -4.49
CA TYR A 54 -9.94 15.87 -3.76
C TYR A 54 -10.62 14.67 -3.11
N ILE A 55 -10.27 14.33 -1.88
CA ILE A 55 -10.93 13.25 -1.13
C ILE A 55 -11.58 13.84 0.10
N ARG A 56 -12.88 14.14 0.02
CA ARG A 56 -13.60 14.89 1.08
C ARG A 56 -14.79 14.13 1.66
N ILE A 57 -14.82 12.83 1.44
CA ILE A 57 -15.81 11.92 2.02
C ILE A 57 -15.09 10.77 2.70
N SER A 58 -15.64 10.30 3.83
CA SER A 58 -15.06 9.18 4.54
C SER A 58 -15.07 7.91 3.67
N PRO A 59 -14.06 7.03 3.80
CA PRO A 59 -14.02 5.76 3.07
C PRO A 59 -15.27 4.92 3.27
N GLU A 60 -15.82 4.90 4.49
CA GLU A 60 -17.07 4.20 4.81
C GLU A 60 -18.24 4.65 3.92
N ARG A 61 -18.44 5.96 3.79
CA ARG A 61 -19.50 6.52 2.93
C ARG A 61 -19.23 6.25 1.47
N LEU A 62 -17.97 6.32 1.06
CA LEU A 62 -17.56 5.99 -0.30
C LEU A 62 -17.90 4.54 -0.65
N PHE A 63 -17.57 3.59 0.23
CA PHE A 63 -17.86 2.16 0.02
C PHE A 63 -19.36 1.88 0.03
N ALA A 64 -20.11 2.51 0.94
CA ALA A 64 -21.58 2.41 0.95
C ALA A 64 -22.20 2.94 -0.35
N LEU A 65 -21.69 4.06 -0.87
CA LEU A 65 -22.13 4.61 -2.15
C LEU A 65 -21.80 3.67 -3.32
N LEU A 66 -20.62 3.04 -3.32
CA LEU A 66 -20.25 2.05 -4.35
C LEU A 66 -21.14 0.80 -4.30
N LYS A 67 -21.48 0.30 -3.10
CA LYS A 67 -22.48 -0.77 -2.95
C LYS A 67 -23.81 -0.37 -3.58
N LYS A 68 -24.28 0.85 -3.31
CA LYS A 68 -25.52 1.35 -3.91
C LYS A 68 -25.41 1.50 -5.42
N ALA A 69 -24.27 1.99 -5.93
CA ALA A 69 -24.01 2.12 -7.36
C ALA A 69 -24.12 0.78 -8.07
N TYR A 70 -23.60 -0.30 -7.48
CA TYR A 70 -23.77 -1.66 -8.00
C TYR A 70 -25.25 -2.09 -8.02
N VAL A 71 -25.98 -1.93 -6.90
CA VAL A 71 -27.42 -2.28 -6.84
C VAL A 71 -28.25 -1.50 -7.85
N LYS A 72 -27.89 -0.24 -8.11
CA LYS A 72 -28.57 0.61 -9.10
C LYS A 72 -28.20 0.24 -10.53
N TYR A 73 -26.95 -0.15 -10.75
CA TYR A 73 -26.49 -0.66 -12.04
C TYR A 73 -27.27 -1.93 -12.44
N THR A 74 -27.53 -2.87 -11.50
CA THR A 74 -28.35 -4.07 -11.79
C THR A 74 -29.82 -3.74 -12.06
N GLN A 75 -30.30 -2.58 -11.62
CA GLN A 75 -31.63 -2.03 -11.93
C GLN A 75 -31.65 -1.20 -13.23
N GLY A 76 -30.53 -1.10 -13.95
CA GLY A 76 -30.42 -0.32 -15.19
C GLY A 76 -30.17 1.18 -15.00
N VAL A 77 -29.94 1.65 -13.76
CA VAL A 77 -29.64 3.05 -13.47
C VAL A 77 -28.13 3.27 -13.51
N ILE A 78 -27.67 4.04 -14.50
CA ILE A 78 -26.24 4.30 -14.75
C ILE A 78 -25.80 5.74 -14.45
N ASP A 79 -26.74 6.65 -14.24
CA ASP A 79 -26.45 8.06 -13.96
C ASP A 79 -25.95 8.26 -12.52
N VAL A 80 -24.80 8.91 -12.38
CA VAL A 80 -24.17 9.16 -11.07
C VAL A 80 -25.00 10.10 -10.20
N SER A 81 -25.63 11.13 -10.80
CA SER A 81 -26.38 12.14 -10.05
C SER A 81 -27.61 11.54 -9.39
N SER A 82 -28.34 10.69 -10.10
CA SER A 82 -29.48 9.94 -9.57
C SER A 82 -29.07 9.04 -8.39
N VAL A 83 -28.00 8.25 -8.55
CA VAL A 83 -27.52 7.35 -7.49
C VAL A 83 -27.08 8.13 -6.25
N ILE A 84 -26.35 9.25 -6.42
CA ILE A 84 -25.95 10.11 -5.31
C ILE A 84 -27.16 10.73 -4.63
N ALA A 85 -28.14 11.25 -5.38
CA ALA A 85 -29.33 11.88 -4.80
C ALA A 85 -30.10 10.89 -3.93
N GLU A 86 -30.36 9.69 -4.44
CA GLU A 86 -31.02 8.63 -3.68
C GLU A 86 -30.19 8.18 -2.46
N PHE A 87 -28.86 8.08 -2.60
CA PHE A 87 -27.98 7.72 -1.48
C PHE A 87 -28.09 8.75 -0.34
N LEU A 88 -28.08 10.04 -0.69
CA LEU A 88 -28.18 11.11 0.28
C LEU A 88 -29.54 11.12 0.97
N ASP A 89 -30.62 10.95 0.21
CA ASP A 89 -31.98 10.92 0.75
C ASP A 89 -32.19 9.75 1.73
N GLU A 90 -31.77 8.53 1.37
CA GLU A 90 -31.88 7.33 2.23
C GLU A 90 -31.07 7.44 3.53
N ASN A 91 -29.91 8.11 3.47
CA ASN A 91 -29.04 8.29 4.63
C ASN A 91 -29.37 9.58 5.41
N LYS A 92 -30.45 10.30 5.07
CA LYS A 92 -30.87 11.57 5.69
C LYS A 92 -29.75 12.62 5.67
N LEU A 93 -28.99 12.64 4.58
CA LEU A 93 -27.87 13.56 4.36
C LEU A 93 -28.29 14.73 3.46
N SER A 94 -27.65 15.88 3.63
CA SER A 94 -27.94 17.05 2.80
C SER A 94 -27.56 16.82 1.32
N ARG A 95 -28.48 17.12 0.40
CA ARG A 95 -28.24 17.08 -1.05
C ARG A 95 -27.08 17.98 -1.51
N SER A 96 -26.73 19.00 -0.72
CA SER A 96 -25.56 19.85 -1.00
C SER A 96 -24.24 19.08 -0.99
N LEU A 97 -24.17 17.93 -0.30
CA LEU A 97 -22.99 17.05 -0.29
C LEU A 97 -22.68 16.45 -1.65
N SER A 98 -23.62 16.44 -2.60
CA SER A 98 -23.35 16.04 -3.99
C SER A 98 -22.19 16.83 -4.61
N ARG A 99 -22.03 18.11 -4.24
CA ARG A 99 -20.93 18.99 -4.69
C ARG A 99 -19.57 18.56 -4.13
N THR A 100 -19.55 17.77 -3.06
CA THR A 100 -18.33 17.22 -2.45
C THR A 100 -18.08 15.77 -2.90
N ILE A 101 -19.14 14.97 -3.04
CA ILE A 101 -19.06 13.58 -3.48
C ILE A 101 -18.57 13.52 -4.93
N THR A 102 -19.20 14.27 -5.84
CA THR A 102 -18.94 14.17 -7.28
C THR A 102 -17.47 14.42 -7.64
N PRO A 103 -16.80 15.48 -7.13
CA PRO A 103 -15.39 15.68 -7.40
C PRO A 103 -14.50 14.60 -6.75
N THR A 104 -14.93 14.01 -5.62
CA THR A 104 -14.18 12.90 -5.00
C THR A 104 -14.22 11.65 -5.88
N LEU A 105 -15.39 11.28 -6.41
CA LEU A 105 -15.52 10.13 -7.31
C LEU A 105 -14.70 10.33 -8.59
N SER A 106 -14.75 11.53 -9.16
CA SER A 106 -13.95 11.85 -10.36
C SER A 106 -12.45 11.81 -10.08
N SER A 107 -12.00 12.31 -8.92
CA SER A 107 -10.58 12.33 -8.55
C SER A 107 -9.99 10.94 -8.32
N LEU A 108 -10.83 9.97 -7.95
CA LEU A 108 -10.47 8.57 -7.76
C LEU A 108 -10.64 7.71 -9.03
N GLY A 109 -11.08 8.29 -10.15
CA GLY A 109 -11.37 7.53 -11.38
C GLY A 109 -12.58 6.58 -11.23
N ILE A 110 -13.44 6.82 -10.25
CA ILE A 110 -14.65 6.04 -9.99
C ILE A 110 -15.75 6.40 -10.98
N THR A 111 -15.76 7.64 -11.46
CA THR A 111 -16.72 8.11 -12.46
C THR A 111 -16.03 8.71 -13.66
N THR A 112 -16.68 8.61 -14.81
CA THR A 112 -16.24 9.23 -16.07
C THR A 112 -17.48 9.63 -16.86
N SER A 113 -17.53 10.87 -17.37
CA SER A 113 -18.64 11.39 -18.16
C SER A 113 -20.03 11.19 -17.53
N GLY A 114 -20.14 11.41 -16.21
CA GLY A 114 -21.40 11.31 -15.47
C GLY A 114 -21.87 9.87 -15.16
N LYS A 115 -21.06 8.86 -15.47
CA LYS A 115 -21.36 7.44 -15.21
C LYS A 115 -20.31 6.80 -14.29
N PHE A 116 -20.70 5.76 -13.57
CA PHE A 116 -19.74 4.92 -12.84
C PHE A 116 -18.91 4.10 -13.83
N THR A 117 -17.62 3.95 -13.55
CA THR A 117 -16.73 3.11 -14.36
C THR A 117 -17.03 1.62 -14.10
N ALA A 118 -16.66 0.74 -15.03
CA ALA A 118 -16.81 -0.70 -14.83
C ALA A 118 -16.10 -1.19 -13.56
N ILE A 119 -14.92 -0.64 -13.27
CA ILE A 119 -14.15 -0.94 -12.05
C ILE A 119 -14.91 -0.50 -10.80
N ALA A 120 -15.56 0.67 -10.82
CA ALA A 120 -16.38 1.13 -9.71
C ALA A 120 -17.57 0.21 -9.42
N VAL A 121 -18.23 -0.28 -10.47
CA VAL A 121 -19.34 -1.24 -10.36
C VAL A 121 -18.84 -2.57 -9.82
N GLU A 122 -17.68 -3.07 -10.29
CA GLU A 122 -17.05 -4.29 -9.79
C GLU A 122 -16.68 -4.18 -8.30
N ILE A 123 -16.06 -3.07 -7.89
CA ILE A 123 -15.75 -2.80 -6.47
C ILE A 123 -17.04 -2.78 -5.64
N GLY A 124 -18.10 -2.13 -6.14
CA GLY A 124 -19.41 -2.11 -5.51
C GLY A 124 -20.01 -3.50 -5.31
N ARG A 125 -19.88 -4.39 -6.32
CA ARG A 125 -20.28 -5.79 -6.26
C ARG A 125 -19.50 -6.55 -5.18
N LEU A 126 -18.18 -6.42 -5.15
CA LEU A 126 -17.32 -7.11 -4.17
C LEU A 126 -17.66 -6.69 -2.73
N PHE A 127 -17.91 -5.40 -2.51
CA PHE A 127 -18.38 -4.90 -1.23
C PHE A 127 -19.78 -5.40 -0.87
N HIS A 128 -20.68 -5.55 -1.85
CA HIS A 128 -22.02 -6.11 -1.64
C HIS A 128 -21.98 -7.60 -1.26
N GLU A 129 -21.08 -8.37 -1.89
CA GLU A 129 -20.86 -9.81 -1.64
C GLU A 129 -20.03 -10.10 -0.37
N GLY A 130 -19.52 -9.08 0.32
CA GLY A 130 -18.66 -9.26 1.50
C GLY A 130 -17.21 -9.67 1.18
N LYS A 131 -16.79 -9.61 -0.09
CA LYS A 131 -15.43 -9.92 -0.56
C LYS A 131 -14.50 -8.72 -0.37
N ILE A 132 -14.24 -8.37 0.89
CA ILE A 132 -13.52 -7.14 1.27
C ILE A 132 -12.09 -7.11 0.73
N GLU A 133 -11.37 -8.23 0.76
CA GLU A 133 -9.96 -8.27 0.31
C GLU A 133 -9.84 -8.12 -1.21
N GLU A 134 -10.71 -8.75 -1.98
CA GLU A 134 -10.81 -8.53 -3.43
C GLU A 134 -11.18 -7.07 -3.74
N ALA A 135 -12.11 -6.48 -2.96
CA ALA A 135 -12.50 -5.08 -3.12
C ALA A 135 -11.31 -4.14 -2.86
N LYS A 136 -10.53 -4.38 -1.80
CA LYS A 136 -9.29 -3.63 -1.51
C LYS A 136 -8.28 -3.75 -2.65
N ALA A 137 -8.06 -4.94 -3.19
CA ALA A 137 -7.13 -5.15 -4.29
C ALA A 137 -7.54 -4.33 -5.53
N ARG A 138 -8.82 -4.38 -5.92
CA ARG A 138 -9.36 -3.56 -7.03
C ARG A 138 -9.30 -2.07 -6.75
N PHE A 139 -9.58 -1.65 -5.52
CA PHE A 139 -9.49 -0.25 -5.14
C PHE A 139 -8.04 0.24 -5.19
N ARG A 140 -7.08 -0.60 -4.80
CA ARG A 140 -5.66 -0.31 -4.89
C ARG A 140 -5.21 -0.08 -6.33
N GLU A 141 -5.72 -0.84 -7.30
CA GLU A 141 -5.47 -0.60 -8.73
C GLU A 141 -5.93 0.81 -9.17
N LEU A 142 -7.10 1.29 -8.69
CA LEU A 142 -7.55 2.66 -8.98
C LEU A 142 -6.62 3.72 -8.38
N VAL A 143 -6.18 3.50 -7.14
CA VAL A 143 -5.28 4.42 -6.44
C VAL A 143 -3.92 4.49 -7.11
N TYR A 144 -3.35 3.37 -7.56
CA TYR A 144 -2.09 3.35 -8.30
C TYR A 144 -2.16 4.05 -9.67
N ARG A 145 -3.35 4.21 -10.23
CA ARG A 145 -3.56 5.01 -11.45
C ARG A 145 -3.56 6.50 -11.17
N ASN A 146 -3.63 6.95 -9.92
CA ASN A 146 -3.52 8.37 -9.55
C ASN A 146 -2.07 8.65 -9.09
N CYS A 147 -1.36 9.52 -9.80
CA CYS A 147 0.07 9.75 -9.53
C CYS A 147 0.35 10.29 -8.11
N ILE A 148 -0.49 11.21 -7.62
CA ILE A 148 -0.34 11.78 -6.27
C ILE A 148 -0.50 10.67 -5.22
N LEU A 149 -1.53 9.85 -5.37
CA LEU A 149 -1.80 8.74 -4.47
C LEU A 149 -0.74 7.65 -4.51
N LYS A 150 -0.28 7.31 -5.71
CA LYS A 150 0.80 6.36 -5.94
C LYS A 150 2.06 6.83 -5.23
N GLU A 151 2.44 8.10 -5.38
CA GLU A 151 3.63 8.66 -4.73
C GLU A 151 3.53 8.61 -3.20
N VAL A 152 2.34 8.86 -2.63
CA VAL A 152 2.13 8.70 -1.18
C VAL A 152 2.41 7.25 -0.74
N ILE A 153 1.85 6.26 -1.46
CA ILE A 153 2.07 4.85 -1.15
C ILE A 153 3.56 4.49 -1.26
N GLU A 154 4.22 4.90 -2.33
CA GLU A 154 5.65 4.59 -2.58
C GLU A 154 6.58 5.23 -1.54
N LYS A 155 6.23 6.40 -1.00
CA LYS A 155 6.97 7.09 0.07
C LYS A 155 6.61 6.60 1.48
N THR A 156 5.63 5.71 1.63
CA THR A 156 5.21 5.22 2.94
C THR A 156 5.92 3.90 3.25
N SER A 157 6.93 3.96 4.12
CA SER A 157 7.65 2.79 4.62
C SER A 157 6.85 2.04 5.70
N ASP A 158 6.20 2.78 6.60
CA ASP A 158 5.35 2.29 7.71
C ASP A 158 3.97 2.97 7.69
N CYS A 159 2.92 2.20 8.00
CA CYS A 159 1.55 2.68 8.13
C CYS A 159 1.39 3.80 9.17
N SER A 160 2.22 3.81 10.22
CA SER A 160 2.23 4.87 11.23
C SER A 160 2.61 6.24 10.65
N GLU A 161 3.41 6.27 9.58
CA GLU A 161 3.89 7.49 8.93
C GLU A 161 3.00 7.97 7.77
N LEU A 162 1.94 7.23 7.43
CA LEU A 162 1.13 7.51 6.24
C LEU A 162 0.55 8.94 6.23
N GLU A 163 0.09 9.46 7.36
CA GLU A 163 -0.44 10.82 7.44
C GLU A 163 0.63 11.90 7.17
N LYS A 164 1.86 11.64 7.62
CA LYS A 164 3.03 12.47 7.33
C LYS A 164 3.41 12.37 5.85
N ALA A 165 3.37 11.17 5.26
CA ALA A 165 3.62 10.97 3.83
C ALA A 165 2.59 11.72 2.97
N VAL A 166 1.29 11.62 3.30
CA VAL A 166 0.22 12.40 2.65
C VAL A 166 0.53 13.90 2.73
N THR A 167 0.85 14.40 3.93
CA THR A 167 1.18 15.81 4.15
C THR A 167 2.33 16.29 3.28
N ASN A 168 3.44 15.53 3.26
CA ASN A 168 4.65 15.89 2.52
C ASN A 168 4.39 15.91 1.01
N VAL A 169 3.75 14.87 0.47
CA VAL A 169 3.43 14.79 -0.95
C VAL A 169 2.49 15.94 -1.34
N LEU A 170 1.39 16.15 -0.62
CA LEU A 170 0.44 17.21 -0.95
C LEU A 170 1.05 18.62 -0.90
N THR A 171 1.93 18.86 0.07
CA THR A 171 2.66 20.13 0.17
C THR A 171 3.60 20.33 -1.02
N ALA A 172 4.29 19.26 -1.46
CA ALA A 172 5.15 19.30 -2.65
C ALA A 172 4.37 19.62 -3.94
N TYR A 173 3.11 19.17 -4.04
CA TYR A 173 2.20 19.54 -5.15
C TYR A 173 1.55 20.93 -4.98
N GLY A 174 2.01 21.75 -4.02
CA GLY A 174 1.55 23.12 -3.83
C GLY A 174 0.12 23.25 -3.28
N LYS A 175 -0.40 22.20 -2.62
CA LYS A 175 -1.74 22.24 -2.04
C LYS A 175 -1.73 22.76 -0.61
N SER A 176 -2.66 23.66 -0.31
CA SER A 176 -3.05 23.98 1.06
C SER A 176 -3.84 22.79 1.63
N ILE A 177 -3.32 22.20 2.71
CA ILE A 177 -3.86 20.97 3.27
C ILE A 177 -5.08 21.31 4.12
N ARG A 178 -6.24 20.77 3.73
CA ARG A 178 -7.44 20.77 4.57
C ARG A 178 -7.44 19.54 5.47
N PHE A 179 -7.91 19.70 6.70
CA PHE A 179 -7.99 18.61 7.67
C PHE A 179 -8.84 17.43 7.18
N ASP A 180 -9.98 17.68 6.55
CA ASP A 180 -10.85 16.63 6.02
C ASP A 180 -10.22 15.87 4.84
N GLU A 181 -9.52 16.58 3.96
CA GLU A 181 -8.78 15.95 2.86
C GLU A 181 -7.64 15.08 3.35
N LEU A 182 -6.86 15.56 4.32
CA LEU A 182 -5.77 14.80 4.94
C LEU A 182 -6.33 13.54 5.62
N LYS A 183 -7.33 13.70 6.47
CA LYS A 183 -7.92 12.62 7.26
C LYS A 183 -8.50 11.52 6.37
N TYR A 184 -9.41 11.85 5.47
CA TYR A 184 -10.11 10.84 4.68
C TYR A 184 -9.20 10.16 3.67
N THR A 185 -8.16 10.85 3.22
CA THR A 185 -7.10 10.23 2.45
C THR A 185 -6.34 9.21 3.26
N ALA A 186 -5.84 9.61 4.43
CA ALA A 186 -5.04 8.72 5.24
C ALA A 186 -5.87 7.48 5.61
N GLU A 187 -7.14 7.64 5.96
CA GLU A 187 -8.06 6.53 6.19
C GLU A 187 -8.26 5.65 4.95
N LEU A 188 -8.44 6.25 3.76
CA LEU A 188 -8.61 5.49 2.51
C LEU A 188 -7.36 4.69 2.17
N LEU A 189 -6.20 5.33 2.26
CA LEU A 189 -4.91 4.71 2.00
C LEU A 189 -4.60 3.62 3.03
N LYS A 190 -4.87 3.84 4.32
CA LYS A 190 -4.78 2.80 5.37
C LYS A 190 -5.61 1.58 5.02
N PHE A 191 -6.82 1.78 4.49
CA PHE A 191 -7.71 0.68 4.15
C PHE A 191 -7.16 -0.22 3.01
N ILE A 192 -6.44 0.35 2.04
CA ILE A 192 -5.96 -0.38 0.85
C ILE A 192 -4.49 -0.76 0.90
N HIS A 193 -3.68 -0.09 1.71
CA HIS A 193 -2.24 -0.29 1.75
C HIS A 193 -1.93 -1.65 2.41
N PRO A 194 -1.24 -2.59 1.74
CA PRO A 194 -0.97 -3.92 2.29
C PRO A 194 -0.32 -3.87 3.67
N LYS A 195 0.65 -2.97 3.87
CA LYS A 195 1.33 -2.77 5.17
C LYS A 195 0.44 -2.18 6.28
N CYS A 196 -0.73 -1.65 5.93
CA CYS A 196 -1.71 -1.14 6.88
C CYS A 196 -2.81 -2.16 7.19
N GLU A 197 -2.73 -3.37 6.63
CA GLU A 197 -3.68 -4.42 6.93
C GLU A 197 -3.63 -4.75 8.42
N ASN A 198 -4.80 -4.89 9.05
CA ASN A 198 -4.87 -5.28 10.45
C ASN A 198 -4.47 -6.75 10.57
N CYS A 199 -3.17 -6.98 10.75
CA CYS A 199 -2.56 -8.28 10.94
C CYS A 199 -2.88 -8.83 12.34
N ASP A 200 -4.17 -9.07 12.58
CA ASP A 200 -4.65 -9.79 13.74
C ASP A 200 -4.44 -11.29 13.52
N PHE A 201 -3.40 -11.80 14.17
CA PHE A 201 -3.01 -13.21 14.12
C PHE A 201 -3.90 -14.13 14.99
N ARG A 202 -4.91 -13.58 15.68
CA ARG A 202 -5.92 -14.37 16.42
C ARG A 202 -6.88 -15.11 15.49
N CYS A 203 -7.14 -14.57 14.30
CA CYS A 203 -8.07 -15.14 13.33
C CYS A 203 -7.59 -14.90 11.89
N ILE A 204 -6.78 -15.83 11.37
CA ILE A 204 -6.04 -15.61 10.11
C ILE A 204 -6.33 -16.69 9.07
N THR A 205 -6.16 -16.34 7.79
CA THR A 205 -6.18 -17.26 6.64
C THR A 205 -4.77 -17.34 6.03
N PRO A 206 -4.43 -18.39 5.25
CA PRO A 206 -3.13 -18.51 4.60
C PRO A 206 -2.74 -17.28 3.75
N GLU A 207 -3.71 -16.68 3.07
CA GLU A 207 -3.51 -15.50 2.21
C GLU A 207 -3.14 -14.27 3.05
N LYS A 208 -3.79 -14.10 4.21
CA LYS A 208 -3.51 -13.00 5.14
C LYS A 208 -2.12 -13.11 5.77
N ILE A 209 -1.60 -14.32 6.00
CA ILE A 209 -0.22 -14.48 6.48
C ILE A 209 0.76 -13.86 5.48
N SER A 210 0.56 -14.14 4.19
CA SER A 210 1.42 -13.64 3.11
C SER A 210 1.37 -12.11 3.00
N ALA A 211 0.19 -11.51 3.22
CA ALA A 211 0.03 -10.05 3.26
C ALA A 211 0.65 -9.40 4.52
N CYS A 212 0.78 -10.15 5.61
CA CYS A 212 1.20 -9.68 6.93
C CYS A 212 2.64 -10.05 7.31
N VAL A 213 3.47 -10.51 6.36
CA VAL A 213 4.83 -11.00 6.64
C VAL A 213 5.72 -9.94 7.28
N GLU A 214 5.69 -8.69 6.82
CA GLU A 214 6.50 -7.62 7.43
C GLU A 214 6.15 -7.43 8.91
N ARG A 215 4.85 -7.43 9.22
CA ARG A 215 4.37 -7.34 10.61
C ARG A 215 4.75 -8.57 11.43
N LEU A 216 4.73 -9.75 10.81
CA LEU A 216 5.12 -11.00 11.42
C LEU A 216 6.62 -10.98 11.80
N ILE A 217 7.50 -10.51 10.91
CA ILE A 217 8.93 -10.34 11.19
C ILE A 217 9.14 -9.38 12.37
N GLN A 218 8.42 -8.24 12.40
CA GLN A 218 8.49 -7.28 13.52
C GLN A 218 8.09 -7.91 14.86
N LEU A 219 7.02 -8.71 14.90
CA LEU A 219 6.58 -9.40 16.12
C LEU A 219 7.58 -10.47 16.59
N LEU A 220 8.36 -11.02 15.65
CA LEU A 220 9.36 -12.04 15.93
C LEU A 220 10.71 -11.45 16.40
N THR A 221 10.96 -10.14 16.24
CA THR A 221 12.23 -9.50 16.63
C THR A 221 12.70 -9.83 18.05
N PRO A 222 11.84 -9.78 19.10
CA PRO A 222 12.26 -10.16 20.45
C PRO A 222 12.67 -11.63 20.57
N HIS A 223 12.03 -12.51 19.80
CA HIS A 223 12.35 -13.94 19.78
C HIS A 223 13.60 -14.24 18.95
N MET A 224 13.83 -13.49 17.86
CA MET A 224 15.08 -13.55 17.10
C MET A 224 16.27 -13.19 17.98
N ARG A 225 16.13 -12.15 18.82
CA ARG A 225 17.19 -11.75 19.76
C ARG A 225 17.62 -12.90 20.67
N GLU A 226 16.65 -13.57 21.31
CA GLU A 226 16.93 -14.73 22.17
C GLU A 226 17.66 -15.86 21.41
N LEU A 227 17.31 -16.09 20.15
CA LEU A 227 17.96 -17.11 19.33
C LEU A 227 19.36 -16.69 18.87
N PHE A 228 19.57 -15.41 18.57
CA PHE A 228 20.86 -14.86 18.21
C PHE A 228 21.84 -14.93 19.39
N GLU A 229 21.36 -14.60 20.60
CA GLU A 229 22.13 -14.74 21.83
C GLU A 229 22.55 -16.20 22.08
N LYS A 230 21.68 -17.17 21.82
CA LYS A 230 22.01 -18.61 21.94
C LYS A 230 23.04 -19.10 20.93
N LEU A 231 23.15 -18.42 19.78
CA LEU A 231 24.08 -18.72 18.70
C LEU A 231 25.32 -17.81 18.72
N ASP A 232 25.50 -17.00 19.77
CA ASP A 232 26.59 -16.03 19.89
C ASP A 232 26.74 -15.10 18.66
N ILE A 233 25.62 -14.76 18.00
CA ILE A 233 25.62 -13.84 16.86
C ILE A 233 25.78 -12.41 17.37
N SER A 234 26.86 -11.73 16.98
CA SER A 234 27.24 -10.43 17.54
C SER A 234 26.31 -9.26 17.15
N LEU A 235 25.52 -9.41 16.08
CA LEU A 235 24.63 -8.37 15.56
C LEU A 235 23.21 -8.55 16.09
N LEU A 236 22.70 -7.59 16.88
CA LEU A 236 21.35 -7.68 17.41
C LEU A 236 20.28 -7.35 16.35
N PRO A 237 19.11 -8.03 16.37
CA PRO A 237 18.04 -7.82 15.39
C PRO A 237 17.53 -6.38 15.26
N GLU A 238 17.64 -5.54 16.28
CA GLU A 238 17.17 -4.14 16.25
C GLU A 238 18.03 -3.24 15.36
N HIS A 239 19.28 -3.66 15.10
CA HIS A 239 20.21 -2.99 14.19
C HIS A 239 20.08 -3.46 12.73
N LEU A 240 19.08 -4.32 12.46
CA LEU A 240 18.89 -4.92 11.14
C LEU A 240 17.68 -4.32 10.44
N ASP A 241 17.81 -4.19 9.12
CA ASP A 241 16.72 -3.89 8.19
C ASP A 241 16.39 -5.13 7.36
N PHE A 242 15.11 -5.28 7.02
CA PHE A 242 14.61 -6.41 6.24
C PHE A 242 14.03 -5.88 4.93
N VAL A 243 14.71 -6.15 3.82
CA VAL A 243 14.30 -5.67 2.49
C VAL A 243 13.66 -6.82 1.73
N ASN A 244 12.38 -6.67 1.37
CA ASN A 244 11.67 -7.67 0.59
C ASN A 244 12.32 -7.84 -0.80
N THR A 245 12.58 -9.10 -1.18
CA THR A 245 13.05 -9.44 -2.53
C THR A 245 11.99 -10.20 -3.33
N ASP A 246 11.24 -11.07 -2.66
CA ASP A 246 10.09 -11.77 -3.22
C ASP A 246 9.03 -12.05 -2.13
N SER A 247 7.96 -12.75 -2.48
CA SER A 247 6.84 -13.06 -1.57
C SER A 247 7.22 -13.90 -0.34
N SER A 248 8.41 -14.50 -0.32
CA SER A 248 8.89 -15.44 0.69
C SER A 248 10.29 -15.14 1.22
N THR A 249 10.99 -14.14 0.67
CA THR A 249 12.42 -13.91 0.93
C THR A 249 12.69 -12.43 1.21
N PHE A 250 13.41 -12.16 2.31
CA PHE A 250 13.89 -10.83 2.67
C PHE A 250 15.39 -10.86 2.86
N ILE A 251 16.09 -9.84 2.36
CA ILE A 251 17.50 -9.62 2.66
C ILE A 251 17.61 -8.95 4.03
N ILE A 252 18.53 -9.44 4.85
CA ILE A 252 18.92 -8.85 6.14
C ILE A 252 20.12 -7.94 5.90
N GLY A 253 19.93 -6.64 6.10
CA GLY A 253 20.97 -5.62 6.03
C GLY A 253 21.25 -4.98 7.39
N VAL A 254 22.44 -4.39 7.56
CA VAL A 254 22.75 -3.60 8.76
C VAL A 254 22.29 -2.15 8.54
N LYS A 255 21.47 -1.64 9.46
CA LYS A 255 20.91 -0.27 9.42
C LYS A 255 21.98 0.78 9.17
N GLY A 256 21.71 1.66 8.21
CA GLY A 256 22.62 2.76 7.86
C GLY A 256 23.87 2.32 7.09
N THR A 257 23.91 1.09 6.57
CA THR A 257 25.00 0.56 5.75
C THR A 257 24.46 -0.18 4.53
N GLU A 258 25.31 -0.42 3.54
CA GLU A 258 24.99 -1.30 2.39
C GLU A 258 25.35 -2.78 2.66
N LYS A 259 25.71 -3.13 3.91
CA LYS A 259 26.15 -4.49 4.24
C LYS A 259 24.95 -5.42 4.36
N HIS A 260 24.86 -6.39 3.45
CA HIS A 260 23.95 -7.53 3.56
C HIS A 260 24.62 -8.67 4.34
N ILE A 261 23.92 -9.20 5.34
CA ILE A 261 24.46 -10.21 6.26
C ILE A 261 23.66 -11.51 6.27
N GLY A 262 22.47 -11.53 5.67
CA GLY A 262 21.58 -12.67 5.82
C GLY A 262 20.32 -12.65 4.98
N LEU A 263 19.52 -13.70 5.17
CA LEU A 263 18.19 -13.85 4.58
C LEU A 263 17.15 -14.22 5.64
N VAL A 264 15.94 -13.67 5.52
CA VAL A 264 14.73 -14.21 6.15
C VAL A 264 13.96 -15.01 5.10
N LEU A 265 13.65 -16.26 5.42
CA LEU A 265 12.95 -17.20 4.56
C LEU A 265 11.61 -17.58 5.20
N ILE A 266 10.52 -17.33 4.48
CA ILE A 266 9.16 -17.58 4.94
C ILE A 266 8.62 -18.83 4.25
N GLY A 267 8.26 -19.83 5.04
CA GLY A 267 7.60 -21.04 4.56
C GLY A 267 6.13 -20.83 4.27
N ASN A 268 5.58 -21.63 3.36
CA ASN A 268 4.13 -21.71 3.14
C ASN A 268 3.44 -22.19 4.43
N PRO A 269 2.27 -21.63 4.78
CA PRO A 269 1.51 -22.08 5.94
C PRO A 269 1.16 -23.57 5.87
N ILE A 270 1.32 -24.29 6.98
CA ILE A 270 0.91 -25.69 7.11
C ILE A 270 -0.25 -25.83 8.11
N GLU A 271 -1.10 -26.84 7.94
CA GLU A 271 -2.32 -27.01 8.76
C GLU A 271 -2.15 -27.98 9.93
N SER A 272 -0.96 -28.56 10.10
CA SER A 272 -0.64 -29.47 11.18
C SER A 272 0.80 -29.28 11.64
N ALA A 273 1.03 -29.43 12.94
CA ALA A 273 2.37 -29.51 13.52
C ALA A 273 2.96 -30.94 13.44
N ASP A 274 2.48 -31.76 12.50
CA ASP A 274 3.03 -33.09 12.25
C ASP A 274 4.53 -32.99 11.93
N LEU A 275 5.32 -33.85 12.56
CA LEU A 275 6.77 -33.78 12.54
C LEU A 275 7.33 -34.00 11.12
N GLN A 276 6.67 -34.81 10.30
CA GLN A 276 7.10 -35.07 8.94
C GLN A 276 6.77 -33.91 8.00
N GLN A 277 5.59 -33.29 8.18
CA GLN A 277 5.25 -32.05 7.46
C GLN A 277 6.20 -30.89 7.80
N LEU A 278 6.52 -30.71 9.09
CA LEU A 278 7.47 -29.69 9.54
C LEU A 278 8.85 -29.89 8.93
N LYS A 279 9.38 -31.13 8.96
CA LYS A 279 10.67 -31.46 8.35
C LYS A 279 10.69 -31.17 6.86
N ASN A 280 9.65 -31.58 6.13
CA ASN A 280 9.55 -31.34 4.69
C ASN A 280 9.46 -29.84 4.37
N ALA A 281 8.72 -29.07 5.17
CA ALA A 281 8.58 -27.63 4.97
C ALA A 281 9.90 -26.89 5.25
N LEU A 282 10.63 -27.26 6.31
CA LEU A 282 11.94 -26.71 6.62
C LEU A 282 12.99 -27.08 5.56
N ALA A 283 12.99 -28.32 5.08
CA ALA A 283 13.92 -28.77 4.04
C ALA A 283 13.79 -27.95 2.74
N ARG A 284 12.57 -27.56 2.37
CA ARG A 284 12.35 -26.64 1.22
C ARG A 284 12.95 -25.25 1.44
N LEU A 285 13.00 -24.77 2.68
CA LEU A 285 13.67 -23.51 2.99
C LEU A 285 15.20 -23.68 3.00
N GLU A 286 15.71 -24.86 3.34
CA GLU A 286 17.14 -25.18 3.32
C GLU A 286 17.75 -25.18 1.92
N GLU A 287 16.96 -25.44 0.86
CA GLU A 287 17.43 -25.35 -0.53
C GLU A 287 17.98 -23.96 -0.88
N LYS A 288 17.58 -22.92 -0.14
CA LYS A 288 18.05 -21.53 -0.30
C LYS A 288 19.22 -21.16 0.62
N ILE A 289 19.68 -22.08 1.48
CA ILE A 289 20.76 -21.86 2.45
C ILE A 289 22.06 -22.47 1.91
N ALA A 290 23.12 -21.67 1.90
CA ALA A 290 24.46 -22.14 1.55
C ALA A 290 25.47 -21.71 2.63
N GLU A 291 26.35 -22.64 3.01
CA GLU A 291 27.40 -22.39 4.00
C GLU A 291 28.32 -21.25 3.53
N GLY A 292 28.67 -20.34 4.45
CA GLY A 292 29.60 -19.25 4.18
C GLY A 292 29.11 -18.13 3.24
N VAL A 293 27.91 -18.22 2.68
CA VAL A 293 27.35 -17.16 1.81
C VAL A 293 26.82 -15.99 2.63
N TYR A 294 26.18 -16.27 3.75
CA TYR A 294 25.64 -15.27 4.67
C TYR A 294 26.02 -15.60 6.11
N GLU A 295 26.09 -14.56 6.95
CA GLU A 295 26.38 -14.69 8.39
C GLU A 295 25.20 -15.32 9.14
N VAL A 296 23.97 -15.07 8.68
CA VAL A 296 22.75 -15.56 9.33
C VAL A 296 21.61 -15.84 8.36
N TYR A 297 20.84 -16.90 8.64
CA TYR A 297 19.57 -17.19 8.00
C TYR A 297 18.48 -17.30 9.06
N VAL A 298 17.33 -16.69 8.81
CA VAL A 298 16.16 -16.77 9.68
C VAL A 298 15.03 -17.46 8.93
N LYS A 299 14.65 -18.66 9.36
CA LYS A 299 13.53 -19.41 8.81
C LYS A 299 12.29 -19.19 9.68
N ILE A 300 11.18 -18.84 9.04
CA ILE A 300 9.89 -18.64 9.70
C ILE A 300 8.86 -19.54 9.02
N LEU A 301 8.32 -20.50 9.77
CA LEU A 301 7.31 -21.41 9.27
C LEU A 301 5.97 -21.20 10.01
N PRO A 302 4.93 -20.70 9.31
CA PRO A 302 3.60 -20.54 9.88
C PRO A 302 2.86 -21.88 9.98
N ILE A 303 2.27 -22.13 11.15
CA ILE A 303 1.48 -23.32 11.46
C ILE A 303 0.09 -22.84 11.87
N LEU A 304 -0.91 -23.21 11.08
CA LEU A 304 -2.30 -22.85 11.28
C LEU A 304 -3.01 -23.93 12.10
N GLU A 305 -3.59 -23.55 13.23
CA GLU A 305 -4.33 -24.44 14.12
C GLU A 305 -5.79 -23.94 14.25
N GLY A 306 -6.79 -24.84 14.26
CA GLY A 306 -8.20 -24.47 14.50
C GLY A 306 -9.16 -24.75 13.33
N GLY A 307 -10.37 -24.20 13.41
CA GLY A 307 -11.48 -24.49 12.49
C GLY A 307 -11.39 -23.75 11.14
N GLU A 308 -12.13 -24.24 10.14
CA GLU A 308 -12.03 -23.77 8.74
C GLU A 308 -12.19 -22.25 8.52
N LYS A 309 -12.97 -21.57 9.36
CA LYS A 309 -13.26 -20.13 9.19
C LYS A 309 -12.34 -19.20 9.97
N CYS A 310 -11.63 -19.72 10.97
CA CYS A 310 -10.81 -18.91 11.88
C CYS A 310 -9.73 -19.80 12.49
N LYS A 311 -8.49 -19.62 12.00
CA LYS A 311 -7.32 -20.35 12.49
C LYS A 311 -6.46 -19.42 13.34
N SER A 312 -5.94 -19.94 14.44
CA SER A 312 -4.85 -19.31 15.17
C SER A 312 -3.53 -19.67 14.49
N VAL A 313 -2.51 -18.82 14.66
CA VAL A 313 -1.19 -19.08 14.12
C VAL A 313 -0.18 -19.35 15.23
N LYS A 314 0.58 -20.42 15.03
CA LYS A 314 1.80 -20.73 15.75
C LYS A 314 2.95 -20.65 14.76
N LEU A 315 4.09 -20.13 15.18
CA LEU A 315 5.26 -19.97 14.32
C LEU A 315 6.36 -20.89 14.83
N LEU A 316 7.03 -21.56 13.90
CA LEU A 316 8.35 -22.13 14.14
C LEU A 316 9.38 -21.15 13.59
N LEU A 317 10.14 -20.54 14.50
CA LEU A 317 11.27 -19.68 14.18
C LEU A 317 12.56 -20.49 14.33
N GLU A 318 13.38 -20.55 13.30
CA GLU A 318 14.70 -21.17 13.35
C GLU A 318 15.75 -20.19 12.83
N VAL A 319 16.81 -19.99 13.61
CA VAL A 319 17.98 -19.21 13.20
C VAL A 319 19.11 -20.16 12.89
N VAL A 320 19.79 -19.93 11.78
CA VAL A 320 20.95 -20.68 11.32
C VAL A 320 22.10 -19.71 11.16
N ARG A 321 23.21 -19.95 11.85
CA ARG A 321 24.45 -19.17 11.71
C ARG A 321 25.22 -19.64 10.46
N GLY A 322 26.12 -18.82 9.92
CA GLY A 322 26.83 -19.10 8.66
C GLY A 322 27.64 -20.41 8.62
N ASP A 323 27.96 -20.98 9.77
CA ASP A 323 28.59 -22.31 9.97
C ASP A 323 27.57 -23.46 10.18
N LEU A 324 26.31 -23.21 9.85
CA LEU A 324 25.18 -24.14 9.90
C LEU A 324 24.73 -24.57 11.31
N GLU A 325 25.27 -23.97 12.37
CA GLU A 325 24.74 -24.11 13.71
C GLU A 325 23.32 -23.49 13.77
N ARG A 326 22.38 -24.17 14.44
CA ARG A 326 20.97 -23.78 14.41
C ARG A 326 20.29 -23.89 15.76
N VAL A 327 19.38 -22.96 16.02
CA VAL A 327 18.48 -23.01 17.18
C VAL A 327 17.07 -22.66 16.72
N SER A 328 16.09 -23.44 17.17
CA SER A 328 14.68 -23.24 16.85
C SER A 328 13.81 -23.05 18.08
N LYS A 329 12.69 -22.35 17.88
CA LYS A 329 11.70 -22.08 18.93
C LYS A 329 10.30 -22.01 18.33
N PHE A 330 9.36 -22.65 19.02
CA PHE A 330 7.94 -22.45 18.76
C PHE A 330 7.43 -21.20 19.48
N ILE A 331 6.71 -20.36 18.75
CA ILE A 331 6.17 -19.10 19.21
C ILE A 331 4.66 -19.15 18.98
N LYS A 332 3.89 -18.99 20.05
CA LYS A 332 2.47 -18.70 19.92
C LYS A 332 2.34 -17.19 19.87
N LEU A 333 1.77 -16.66 18.79
CA LEU A 333 1.37 -15.27 18.73
C LEU A 333 0.11 -15.15 19.62
N SER A 334 0.33 -14.99 20.92
CA SER A 334 -0.75 -14.88 21.90
C SER A 334 -1.58 -13.64 21.62
N SER A 335 -2.89 -13.83 21.73
CA SER A 335 -3.96 -12.86 21.64
C SER A 335 -3.60 -11.51 22.24
#